data_AF-A0AAD7JE21-F1
#
_entry.id   AF-A0AAD7JE21-F1
#
_cell.length_a   1.000
_cell.length_b   1.000
_cell.length_c   1.000
_cell.angle_alpha   90.00
_cell.angle_beta   90.00
_cell.angle_gamma   90.00
#
_symmetry.space_group_name_H-M   'P 1'
#
loop_
_entity.id
_entity.type
_entity.pdbx_description
1 polymer ?
#
loop_
_entity_poly.entity_id
_entity_poly.type
_entity_poly.pdbx_seq_one_letter_code
_entity_poly.pdbx_strand_id
1 'polypeptide(L)'
;MIRVLLATLACALAARAVSDGAIAIQDVSSGLWIVSYAAATNLAPLGSSVTQATLFDVAELTTDAFEVLNYETREFVTADSSGTAPVASTRSEAGTDEQFFFFGTGPNTYIIQANSNGLYWQTVGGVIYNNATEAGASVYTVVQQAAPVTQAEGTLGEVWIEDVASSLYVTVSAGSSALVPTTSVRASGAIFKMNGDSLTTIEYLTTGEFVTANMPGNQPLTATSATASAWEEYSVFFLASGRYAIKANSNGLYLQTTSAGIVNSAFSQASGSVYNLVNANPGRR
;
A
#
# COMPACT_ATOMS: atom_id res chain seq x y z
N MET A 1 -2.04 36.98 -27.26
CA MET A 1 -1.47 35.61 -27.31
C MET A 1 -0.22 35.45 -26.44
N ILE A 2 -0.09 36.14 -25.30
CA ILE A 2 1.00 35.93 -24.32
C ILE A 2 0.39 36.10 -22.92
N ARG A 3 -0.47 35.17 -22.51
CA ARG A 3 -0.94 35.03 -21.11
C ARG A 3 -1.34 33.59 -20.75
N VAL A 4 -1.03 32.62 -21.60
CA VAL A 4 -1.29 31.18 -21.35
C VAL A 4 0.02 30.40 -21.07
N LEU A 5 1.18 31.04 -21.22
CA LEU A 5 2.49 30.39 -21.08
C LEU A 5 3.19 30.66 -19.73
N LEU A 6 2.46 31.12 -18.70
CA LEU A 6 3.04 31.33 -17.35
C LEU A 6 2.57 30.33 -16.30
N ALA A 7 1.69 29.38 -16.63
CA ALA A 7 1.31 28.29 -15.72
C ALA A 7 2.18 27.03 -15.90
N THR A 8 2.95 26.93 -16.98
CA THR A 8 3.73 25.72 -17.34
C THR A 8 5.23 25.79 -17.01
N LEU A 9 5.71 26.82 -16.28
CA LEU A 9 7.15 26.99 -16.00
C LEU A 9 7.51 27.31 -14.53
N ALA A 10 6.60 27.08 -13.57
CA ALA A 10 6.91 27.16 -12.14
C ALA A 10 6.89 25.80 -11.42
N CYS A 11 6.77 24.67 -12.14
CA CYS A 11 6.71 23.33 -11.53
C CYS A 11 7.83 22.43 -12.05
N ALA A 12 9.09 22.88 -11.90
CA ALA A 12 10.26 22.09 -12.31
C ALA A 12 11.28 21.87 -11.19
N LEU A 13 10.95 22.14 -9.93
CA LEU A 13 11.88 21.90 -8.81
C LEU A 13 11.19 21.59 -7.47
N ALA A 14 10.00 21.00 -7.48
CA ALA A 14 9.49 20.30 -6.31
C ALA A 14 9.65 18.80 -6.58
N ALA A 15 10.45 18.11 -5.77
CA ALA A 15 10.48 16.65 -5.79
C ALA A 15 9.04 16.14 -5.64
N ARG A 16 8.66 15.14 -6.44
CA ARG A 16 7.34 14.50 -6.38
C ARG A 16 7.14 13.96 -4.96
N ALA A 17 6.21 14.55 -4.19
CA ALA A 17 6.09 14.25 -2.77
C ALA A 17 5.13 13.09 -2.48
N VAL A 18 4.27 12.73 -3.43
CA VAL A 18 3.39 11.54 -3.33
C VAL A 18 4.07 10.36 -4.00
N SER A 19 4.18 9.28 -3.24
CA SER A 19 4.66 7.97 -3.68
C SER A 19 3.84 6.87 -2.99
N ASP A 20 3.95 5.64 -3.45
CA ASP A 20 3.31 4.48 -2.83
C ASP A 20 3.44 4.46 -1.29
N GLY A 21 2.37 4.02 -0.64
CA GLY A 21 2.27 3.90 0.81
C GLY A 21 1.31 4.93 1.42
N ALA A 22 1.30 5.02 2.75
CA ALA A 22 0.28 5.82 3.41
C ALA A 22 0.55 7.33 3.36
N ILE A 23 -0.54 8.07 3.20
CA ILE A 23 -0.64 9.52 3.17
C ILE A 23 -1.71 9.99 4.13
N ALA A 24 -1.59 11.24 4.56
CA ALA A 24 -2.70 11.99 5.14
C ALA A 24 -3.02 13.16 4.21
N ILE A 25 -4.30 13.42 3.98
CA ILE A 25 -4.77 14.50 3.11
C ILE A 25 -5.43 15.57 3.99
N GLN A 26 -5.03 16.83 3.84
CA GLN A 26 -5.60 17.97 4.55
C GLN A 26 -6.22 18.92 3.55
N ASP A 27 -7.47 19.34 3.80
CA ASP A 27 -8.09 20.42 3.05
C ASP A 27 -7.42 21.75 3.44
N VAL A 28 -6.83 22.45 2.46
CA VAL A 28 -6.06 23.67 2.73
C VAL A 28 -6.95 24.80 3.28
N SER A 29 -8.21 24.86 2.84
CA SER A 29 -9.11 25.95 3.20
C SER A 29 -9.55 25.92 4.67
N SER A 30 -9.83 24.71 5.17
CA SER A 30 -10.27 24.47 6.55
C SER A 30 -9.12 24.14 7.51
N GLY A 31 -8.00 23.65 6.99
CA GLY A 31 -6.91 23.10 7.80
C GLY A 31 -7.26 21.77 8.48
N LEU A 32 -8.36 21.13 8.10
CA LEU A 32 -8.78 19.85 8.67
C LEU A 32 -8.34 18.67 7.78
N TRP A 33 -7.99 17.57 8.44
CA TRP A 33 -7.65 16.31 7.80
C TRP A 33 -8.91 15.65 7.24
N ILE A 34 -8.81 15.09 6.03
CA ILE A 34 -9.87 14.32 5.41
C ILE A 34 -10.05 13.04 6.21
N VAL A 35 -11.30 12.75 6.58
CA VAL A 35 -11.71 11.60 7.38
C VAL A 35 -12.64 10.72 6.56
N SER A 36 -12.50 9.40 6.71
CA SER A 36 -13.49 8.39 6.32
C SER A 36 -13.29 7.15 7.19
N TYR A 37 -14.38 6.51 7.64
CA TYR A 37 -14.36 5.32 8.50
C TYR A 37 -15.65 4.50 8.33
N ALA A 38 -15.72 3.31 8.92
CA ALA A 38 -16.80 2.34 8.65
C ALA A 38 -18.22 2.88 8.89
N ALA A 39 -18.40 3.78 9.86
CA ALA A 39 -19.70 4.39 10.16
C ALA A 39 -19.95 5.73 9.41
N ALA A 40 -18.95 6.27 8.71
CA ALA A 40 -19.08 7.45 7.85
C ALA A 40 -18.08 7.36 6.69
N THR A 41 -18.54 6.76 5.59
CA THR A 41 -17.71 6.42 4.43
C THR A 41 -17.38 7.63 3.55
N ASN A 42 -18.24 8.64 3.51
CA ASN A 42 -18.01 9.88 2.76
C ASN A 42 -16.75 10.60 3.25
N LEU A 43 -15.90 11.02 2.33
CA LEU A 43 -14.71 11.80 2.64
C LEU A 43 -15.11 13.22 3.06
N ALA A 44 -14.68 13.62 4.26
CA ALA A 44 -15.00 14.93 4.82
C ALA A 44 -13.82 15.53 5.61
N PRO A 45 -13.49 16.82 5.44
CA PRO A 45 -12.47 17.50 6.25
C PRO A 45 -12.99 17.76 7.67
N LEU A 46 -12.84 16.76 8.55
CA LEU A 46 -13.33 16.79 9.93
C LEU A 46 -12.22 16.58 10.97
N GLY A 47 -11.07 16.02 10.57
CA GLY A 47 -10.01 15.64 11.49
C GLY A 47 -9.18 16.83 11.96
N SER A 48 -9.00 16.98 13.26
CA SER A 48 -8.08 17.98 13.84
C SER A 48 -6.64 17.46 14.04
N SER A 49 -6.43 16.16 13.86
CA SER A 49 -5.13 15.49 13.96
C SER A 49 -5.08 14.26 13.05
N VAL A 50 -3.87 13.81 12.70
CA VAL A 50 -3.68 12.55 11.97
C VAL A 50 -3.99 11.36 12.89
N THR A 51 -4.93 10.52 12.46
CA THR A 51 -5.41 9.28 13.08
C THR A 51 -5.65 8.22 12.00
N GLN A 52 -5.99 6.97 12.35
CA GLN A 52 -6.27 5.93 11.34
C GLN A 52 -7.40 6.32 10.35
N ALA A 53 -8.47 6.94 10.84
CA ALA A 53 -9.59 7.41 10.00
C ALA A 53 -9.19 8.53 9.02
N THR A 54 -8.02 9.15 9.19
CA THR A 54 -7.48 10.20 8.28
C THR A 54 -6.36 9.70 7.36
N LEU A 55 -5.98 8.43 7.49
CA LEU A 55 -4.94 7.83 6.69
C LEU A 55 -5.55 7.15 5.46
N PHE A 56 -4.81 7.24 4.36
CA PHE A 56 -5.10 6.55 3.11
C PHE A 56 -3.83 5.92 2.58
N ASP A 57 -3.89 4.70 2.09
CA ASP A 57 -2.79 4.10 1.32
C ASP A 57 -2.96 4.45 -0.15
N VAL A 58 -1.88 4.91 -0.80
CA VAL A 58 -1.86 5.14 -2.24
C VAL A 58 -0.96 4.14 -2.95
N ALA A 59 -1.37 3.73 -4.15
CA ALA A 59 -0.55 2.96 -5.07
C ALA A 59 -0.54 3.63 -6.44
N GLU A 60 0.65 3.93 -6.94
CA GLU A 60 0.86 4.54 -8.24
C GLU A 60 0.55 3.53 -9.36
N LEU A 61 -0.35 3.90 -10.25
CA LEU A 61 -0.69 3.13 -11.44
C LEU A 61 0.13 3.57 -12.65
N THR A 62 0.24 4.88 -12.83
CA THR A 62 1.06 5.55 -13.84
C THR A 62 1.59 6.84 -13.25
N THR A 63 2.46 7.56 -13.97
CA THR A 63 2.90 8.90 -13.56
C THR A 63 1.69 9.77 -13.18
N ASP A 64 1.63 10.15 -11.90
CA ASP A 64 0.61 10.99 -11.27
C ASP A 64 -0.79 10.38 -11.08
N ALA A 65 -1.02 9.12 -11.47
CA ALA A 65 -2.28 8.40 -11.26
C ALA A 65 -2.16 7.39 -10.12
N PHE A 66 -3.12 7.41 -9.20
CA PHE A 66 -3.11 6.61 -7.98
C PHE A 66 -4.44 5.93 -7.74
N GLU A 67 -4.38 4.71 -7.21
CA GLU A 67 -5.48 4.15 -6.41
C GLU A 67 -5.33 4.66 -4.98
N VAL A 68 -6.46 4.95 -4.33
CA VAL A 68 -6.50 5.45 -2.95
C VAL A 68 -7.36 4.50 -2.12
N LEU A 69 -6.79 3.91 -1.08
CA LEU A 69 -7.44 2.99 -0.16
C LEU A 69 -7.58 3.66 1.20
N ASN A 70 -8.76 3.64 1.81
CA ASN A 70 -8.90 4.07 3.19
C ASN A 70 -8.18 3.10 4.14
N TYR A 71 -7.37 3.66 5.04
CA TYR A 71 -6.47 2.87 5.88
C TYR A 71 -7.21 2.02 6.92
N GLU A 72 -8.28 2.55 7.51
CA GLU A 72 -9.05 1.86 8.55
C GLU A 72 -9.96 0.78 7.95
N THR A 73 -10.75 1.13 6.93
CA THR A 73 -11.78 0.23 6.37
C THR A 73 -11.25 -0.72 5.30
N ARG A 74 -10.10 -0.41 4.69
CA ARG A 74 -9.57 -1.11 3.51
C ARG A 74 -10.54 -1.13 2.33
N GLU A 75 -11.40 -0.12 2.27
CA GLU A 75 -12.23 0.14 1.10
C GLU A 75 -11.57 1.21 0.23
N PHE A 76 -11.63 1.03 -1.08
CA PHE A 76 -11.15 2.01 -2.04
C PHE A 76 -12.02 3.27 -1.95
N VAL A 77 -11.35 4.40 -2.02
CA VAL A 77 -11.97 5.71 -2.21
C VAL A 77 -12.54 5.73 -3.62
N THR A 78 -13.84 5.94 -3.72
CA THR A 78 -14.60 5.86 -4.96
C THR A 78 -15.19 7.22 -5.27
N ALA A 79 -14.95 7.69 -6.50
CA ALA A 79 -15.57 8.88 -7.05
C ALA A 79 -16.75 8.52 -7.93
N ASP A 80 -17.94 9.02 -7.57
CA ASP A 80 -19.15 8.85 -8.36
C ASP A 80 -18.98 9.45 -9.77
N SER A 81 -19.13 8.63 -10.80
CA SER A 81 -18.97 9.08 -12.20
C SER A 81 -19.94 10.20 -12.60
N SER A 82 -21.08 10.33 -11.92
CA SER A 82 -22.00 11.46 -12.15
C SER A 82 -21.61 12.75 -11.41
N GLY A 83 -20.73 12.66 -10.41
CA GLY A 83 -20.33 13.77 -9.53
C GLY A 83 -21.47 14.28 -8.62
N THR A 84 -22.56 13.52 -8.48
CA THR A 84 -23.72 13.91 -7.67
C THR A 84 -23.66 13.35 -6.24
N ALA A 85 -22.98 12.22 -6.06
CA ALA A 85 -22.68 11.67 -4.74
C ALA A 85 -21.29 12.12 -4.25
N PRO A 86 -21.10 12.19 -2.93
CA PRO A 86 -19.77 12.39 -2.34
C PRO A 86 -18.76 11.35 -2.79
N VAL A 87 -17.49 11.74 -2.79
CA VAL A 87 -16.39 10.78 -2.83
C VAL A 87 -16.41 10.00 -1.51
N ALA A 88 -16.34 8.68 -1.56
CA ALA A 88 -16.52 7.83 -0.39
C ALA A 88 -15.70 6.54 -0.45
N SER A 89 -15.21 6.05 0.69
CA SER A 89 -14.56 4.74 0.78
C SER A 89 -15.64 3.66 0.83
N THR A 90 -15.88 2.92 -0.25
CA THR A 90 -17.06 2.03 -0.34
C THR A 90 -16.88 0.74 -1.13
N ARG A 91 -15.69 0.50 -1.70
CA ARG A 91 -15.47 -0.58 -2.67
C ARG A 91 -14.34 -1.48 -2.19
N SER A 92 -14.51 -2.80 -2.33
CA SER A 92 -13.48 -3.78 -2.00
C SER A 92 -12.54 -4.13 -3.17
N GLU A 93 -12.80 -3.57 -4.35
CA GLU A 93 -12.05 -3.80 -5.58
C GLU A 93 -11.91 -2.49 -6.36
N ALA A 94 -10.75 -2.27 -6.97
CA ALA A 94 -10.47 -1.09 -7.79
C ALA A 94 -10.99 -1.24 -9.22
N GLY A 95 -11.56 -0.15 -9.73
CA GLY A 95 -11.89 0.09 -11.13
C GLY A 95 -11.53 1.52 -11.53
N THR A 96 -12.17 2.05 -12.57
CA THR A 96 -11.93 3.43 -13.04
C THR A 96 -12.34 4.49 -12.02
N ASP A 97 -13.30 4.18 -11.16
CA ASP A 97 -13.89 5.12 -10.20
C ASP A 97 -13.03 5.28 -8.94
N GLU A 98 -12.05 4.39 -8.76
CA GLU A 98 -11.11 4.38 -7.65
C GLU A 98 -9.74 4.99 -8.03
N GLN A 99 -9.64 5.57 -9.21
CA GLN A 99 -8.40 6.14 -9.75
C GLN A 99 -8.43 7.67 -9.74
N PHE A 100 -7.34 8.26 -9.28
CA PHE A 100 -7.21 9.71 -9.09
C PHE A 100 -5.88 10.23 -9.59
N PHE A 101 -5.89 11.42 -10.19
CA PHE A 101 -4.68 12.13 -10.61
C PHE A 101 -4.34 13.25 -9.62
N PHE A 102 -3.10 13.29 -9.16
CA PHE A 102 -2.60 14.29 -8.20
C PHE A 102 -1.72 15.30 -8.93
N PHE A 103 -2.24 16.49 -9.21
CA PHE A 103 -1.47 17.55 -9.87
C PHE A 103 -0.91 18.54 -8.86
N GLY A 104 0.41 18.66 -8.80
CA GLY A 104 1.10 19.57 -7.87
C GLY A 104 0.84 21.05 -8.18
N THR A 105 0.53 21.82 -7.14
CA THR A 105 0.33 23.28 -7.20
C THR A 105 1.38 24.07 -6.42
N GLY A 106 2.23 23.37 -5.65
CA GLY A 106 3.24 23.95 -4.77
C GLY A 106 3.84 22.88 -3.85
N PRO A 107 4.65 23.25 -2.85
CA PRO A 107 5.24 22.30 -1.91
C PRO A 107 4.15 21.50 -1.18
N ASN A 108 4.10 20.19 -1.43
CA ASN A 108 3.12 19.25 -0.88
C ASN A 108 1.64 19.60 -1.10
N THR A 109 1.33 20.53 -2.00
CA THR A 109 -0.05 20.91 -2.31
C THR A 109 -0.47 20.43 -3.68
N TYR A 110 -1.69 19.91 -3.76
CA TYR A 110 -2.22 19.23 -4.93
C TYR A 110 -3.67 19.62 -5.19
N ILE A 111 -4.05 19.58 -6.46
CA ILE A 111 -5.44 19.39 -6.88
C ILE A 111 -5.60 17.92 -7.27
N ILE A 112 -6.75 17.33 -6.93
CA ILE A 112 -7.02 15.91 -7.17
C ILE A 112 -8.14 15.82 -8.21
N GLN A 113 -7.90 15.08 -9.28
CA GLN A 113 -8.87 14.83 -10.36
C GLN A 113 -9.33 13.37 -10.31
N ALA A 114 -10.63 13.12 -10.40
CA ALA A 114 -11.15 11.77 -10.52
C ALA A 114 -11.05 11.26 -11.96
N ASN A 115 -10.59 10.03 -12.15
CA ASN A 115 -10.53 9.41 -13.47
C ASN A 115 -11.93 9.10 -14.02
N SER A 116 -12.91 8.82 -13.14
CA SER A 116 -14.29 8.46 -13.53
C SER A 116 -14.98 9.48 -14.42
N ASN A 117 -14.72 10.78 -14.21
CA ASN A 117 -15.39 11.85 -14.95
C ASN A 117 -14.47 13.02 -15.35
N GLY A 118 -13.18 12.97 -15.01
CA GLY A 118 -12.22 14.02 -15.32
C GLY A 118 -12.47 15.34 -14.57
N LEU A 119 -13.30 15.34 -13.53
CA LEU A 119 -13.57 16.51 -12.70
C LEU A 119 -12.72 16.49 -11.43
N TYR A 120 -12.55 17.67 -10.85
CA TYR A 120 -11.72 17.86 -9.67
C TYR A 120 -12.51 17.62 -8.38
N TRP A 121 -11.80 17.18 -7.36
CA TRP A 121 -12.28 17.19 -5.99
C TRP A 121 -12.54 18.63 -5.55
N GLN A 122 -13.67 18.83 -4.88
CA GLN A 122 -13.97 20.05 -4.15
C GLN A 122 -14.70 19.75 -2.85
N THR A 123 -14.40 20.56 -1.84
CA THR A 123 -15.10 20.54 -0.55
C THR A 123 -16.35 21.41 -0.63
N VAL A 124 -17.54 20.80 -0.60
CA VAL A 124 -18.83 21.50 -0.63
C VAL A 124 -19.65 21.10 0.59
N GLY A 125 -20.03 22.06 1.41
CA GLY A 125 -20.83 21.80 2.62
C GLY A 125 -20.14 20.89 3.63
N GLY A 126 -18.80 20.87 3.66
CA GLY A 126 -18.01 20.02 4.57
C GLY A 126 -17.84 18.57 4.12
N VAL A 127 -18.11 18.27 2.85
CA VAL A 127 -17.95 16.93 2.25
C VAL A 127 -17.25 17.07 0.89
N ILE A 128 -16.47 16.07 0.49
CA ILE A 128 -15.76 16.06 -0.79
C ILE A 128 -16.65 15.49 -1.89
N TYR A 129 -16.69 16.19 -3.03
CA TYR A 129 -17.31 15.75 -4.28
C TYR A 129 -16.31 15.83 -5.43
N ASN A 130 -16.44 14.97 -6.43
CA ASN A 130 -15.68 15.03 -7.69
C ASN A 130 -16.49 15.72 -8.81
N ASN A 131 -16.91 16.96 -8.58
CA ASN A 131 -17.76 17.70 -9.52
C ASN A 131 -17.29 19.14 -9.80
N ALA A 132 -16.07 19.50 -9.39
CA ALA A 132 -15.49 20.79 -9.78
C ALA A 132 -14.99 20.75 -11.23
N THR A 133 -15.42 21.73 -12.02
CA THR A 133 -14.93 21.95 -13.39
C THR A 133 -13.67 22.79 -13.44
N GLU A 134 -13.39 23.56 -12.38
CA GLU A 134 -12.22 24.43 -12.28
C GLU A 134 -11.10 23.75 -11.48
N ALA A 135 -9.93 23.65 -12.09
CA ALA A 135 -8.71 23.23 -11.41
C ALA A 135 -8.42 24.21 -10.26
N GLY A 136 -8.36 23.70 -9.02
CA GLY A 136 -8.10 24.52 -7.84
C GLY A 136 -9.35 25.01 -7.09
N ALA A 137 -10.55 24.54 -7.44
CA ALA A 137 -11.76 24.76 -6.63
C ALA A 137 -11.56 24.35 -5.15
N SER A 138 -10.75 23.32 -4.92
CA SER A 138 -10.12 23.04 -3.62
C SER A 138 -8.68 22.60 -3.84
N VAL A 139 -7.83 22.89 -2.85
CA VAL A 139 -6.43 22.49 -2.83
C VAL A 139 -6.20 21.67 -1.57
N TYR A 140 -5.40 20.63 -1.69
CA TYR A 140 -5.13 19.69 -0.61
C TYR A 140 -3.65 19.63 -0.31
N THR A 141 -3.28 19.68 0.96
CA THR A 141 -1.94 19.31 1.39
C THR A 141 -1.91 17.79 1.50
N VAL A 142 -0.98 17.14 0.80
CA VAL A 142 -0.77 15.69 0.91
C VAL A 142 0.53 15.47 1.64
N VAL A 143 0.45 14.84 2.82
CA VAL A 143 1.59 14.55 3.67
C VAL A 143 1.88 13.07 3.58
N GLN A 144 2.96 12.72 2.88
CA GLN A 144 3.50 11.36 2.91
C GLN A 144 3.86 11.03 4.34
N GLN A 145 3.28 9.96 4.84
CA GLN A 145 3.60 9.48 6.18
C GLN A 145 4.79 8.55 6.08
N ALA A 146 5.67 8.60 7.08
CA ALA A 146 6.71 7.60 7.22
C ALA A 146 6.03 6.24 7.44
N ALA A 147 5.98 5.41 6.39
CA ALA A 147 5.32 4.10 6.31
C ALA A 147 4.37 3.79 7.50
N PRO A 148 3.14 4.31 7.53
CA PRO A 148 2.12 3.83 8.44
C PRO A 148 1.74 2.41 8.04
N VAL A 149 1.65 1.57 9.07
CA VAL A 149 1.79 0.14 9.00
C VAL A 149 0.43 -0.51 8.82
N THR A 150 -0.06 -0.67 7.60
CA THR A 150 -1.26 -1.47 7.37
C THR A 150 -0.94 -2.95 7.53
N GLN A 151 -0.66 -3.39 8.77
CA GLN A 151 -0.43 -4.80 9.07
C GLN A 151 -1.63 -5.63 8.60
N ALA A 152 -1.37 -6.82 8.07
CA ALA A 152 -2.40 -7.79 7.79
C ALA A 152 -3.23 -7.99 9.06
N GLU A 153 -4.53 -7.74 9.01
CA GLU A 153 -5.40 -8.00 10.14
C GLU A 153 -5.61 -9.52 10.25
N GLY A 154 -5.04 -10.11 11.30
CA GLY A 154 -5.22 -11.51 11.65
C GLY A 154 -4.17 -12.48 11.10
N THR A 155 -4.19 -13.69 11.63
CA THR A 155 -3.33 -14.80 11.19
C THR A 155 -3.67 -15.19 9.76
N LEU A 156 -2.70 -15.02 8.84
CA LEU A 156 -2.82 -15.38 7.43
C LEU A 156 -2.88 -16.90 7.20
N GLY A 157 -2.44 -17.70 8.18
CA GLY A 157 -2.54 -19.15 8.17
C GLY A 157 -1.52 -19.79 7.23
N GLU A 158 -1.90 -20.91 6.61
CA GLU A 158 -1.07 -21.59 5.62
C GLU A 158 -1.24 -20.93 4.26
N VAL A 159 -0.14 -20.50 3.65
CA VAL A 159 -0.12 -19.76 2.39
C VAL A 159 0.96 -20.25 1.44
N TRP A 160 0.72 -20.11 0.15
CA TRP A 160 1.78 -19.97 -0.84
C TRP A 160 2.15 -18.50 -0.99
N ILE A 161 3.45 -18.20 -0.94
CA ILE A 161 3.97 -16.86 -1.20
C ILE A 161 4.36 -16.83 -2.67
N GLU A 162 3.70 -16.02 -3.49
CA GLU A 162 4.04 -15.79 -4.89
C GLU A 162 4.80 -14.46 -5.01
N ASP A 163 5.99 -14.48 -5.59
CA ASP A 163 6.65 -13.26 -6.03
C ASP A 163 5.97 -12.74 -7.30
N VAL A 164 5.41 -11.54 -7.21
CA VAL A 164 4.57 -10.98 -8.28
C VAL A 164 5.36 -10.72 -9.55
N ALA A 165 6.62 -10.27 -9.42
CA ALA A 165 7.46 -9.92 -10.57
C ALA A 165 7.81 -11.14 -11.43
N SER A 166 8.12 -12.27 -10.80
CA SER A 166 8.45 -13.52 -11.49
C SER A 166 7.26 -14.44 -11.73
N SER A 167 6.13 -14.23 -11.05
CA SER A 167 4.99 -15.17 -11.02
C SER A 167 5.40 -16.57 -10.57
N LEU A 168 6.41 -16.65 -9.69
CA LEU A 168 6.90 -17.89 -9.10
C LEU A 168 6.59 -17.91 -7.60
N TYR A 169 6.18 -19.07 -7.13
CA TYR A 169 6.04 -19.37 -5.72
C TYR A 169 7.40 -19.59 -5.07
N VAL A 170 7.54 -19.05 -3.87
CA VAL A 170 8.70 -19.20 -3.00
C VAL A 170 8.80 -20.65 -2.53
N THR A 171 10.01 -21.19 -2.56
CA THR A 171 10.33 -22.55 -2.17
C THR A 171 11.59 -22.58 -1.32
N VAL A 172 11.77 -23.67 -0.59
CA VAL A 172 13.07 -24.07 -0.03
C VAL A 172 13.47 -25.39 -0.70
N SER A 173 14.50 -25.33 -1.54
CA SER A 173 14.96 -26.50 -2.31
C SER A 173 15.63 -27.54 -1.41
N ALA A 174 15.53 -28.82 -1.78
CA ALA A 174 16.17 -29.90 -1.03
C ALA A 174 17.70 -29.67 -0.89
N GLY A 175 18.21 -29.77 0.34
CA GLY A 175 19.63 -29.51 0.65
C GLY A 175 20.00 -28.03 0.76
N SER A 176 19.02 -27.13 0.66
CA SER A 176 19.16 -25.69 0.92
C SER A 176 18.21 -25.28 2.05
N SER A 177 18.50 -24.14 2.69
CA SER A 177 17.57 -23.45 3.59
C SER A 177 17.09 -22.11 3.02
N ALA A 178 17.66 -21.67 1.89
CA ALA A 178 17.37 -20.37 1.31
C ALA A 178 15.97 -20.32 0.67
N LEU A 179 15.26 -19.23 0.91
CA LEU A 179 13.98 -18.94 0.27
C LEU A 179 14.21 -18.36 -1.13
N VAL A 180 13.76 -19.10 -2.14
CA VAL A 180 13.93 -18.74 -3.55
C VAL A 180 12.61 -18.98 -4.30
N PRO A 181 12.10 -18.01 -5.07
CA PRO A 181 11.01 -18.25 -6.03
C PRO A 181 11.52 -19.17 -7.16
N THR A 182 10.97 -20.38 -7.28
CA THR A 182 11.48 -21.37 -8.26
C THR A 182 10.41 -22.07 -9.09
N THR A 183 9.14 -22.03 -8.67
CA THR A 183 8.08 -22.84 -9.31
C THR A 183 6.84 -22.01 -9.58
N SER A 184 6.19 -22.20 -10.72
CA SER A 184 4.88 -21.60 -11.04
C SER A 184 3.71 -22.44 -10.54
N VAL A 185 3.99 -23.54 -9.84
CA VAL A 185 2.97 -24.49 -9.34
C VAL A 185 2.86 -24.39 -7.82
N ARG A 186 1.62 -24.38 -7.32
CA ARG A 186 1.27 -24.47 -5.89
C ARG A 186 1.60 -25.85 -5.32
N ALA A 187 2.89 -26.09 -5.08
CA ALA A 187 3.40 -27.35 -4.57
C ALA A 187 3.28 -27.43 -3.04
N SER A 188 3.20 -28.65 -2.49
CA SER A 188 3.18 -28.85 -1.03
C SER A 188 4.48 -28.39 -0.35
N GLY A 189 5.62 -28.51 -1.03
CA GLY A 189 6.92 -28.00 -0.56
C GLY A 189 7.11 -26.48 -0.70
N ALA A 190 6.05 -25.73 -1.00
CA ALA A 190 6.05 -24.27 -1.14
C ALA A 190 5.09 -23.58 -0.17
N ILE A 191 4.63 -24.31 0.86
CA ILE A 191 3.67 -23.81 1.84
C ILE A 191 4.42 -23.24 3.03
N PHE A 192 4.04 -22.03 3.42
CA PHE A 192 4.51 -21.35 4.62
C PHE A 192 3.32 -21.11 5.54
N LYS A 193 3.55 -21.18 6.85
CA LYS A 193 2.57 -20.80 7.85
C LYS A 193 2.94 -19.42 8.37
N MET A 194 2.02 -18.47 8.21
CA MET A 194 2.18 -17.08 8.64
C MET A 194 1.26 -16.79 9.83
N ASN A 195 1.82 -16.65 11.03
CA ASN A 195 1.06 -16.48 12.28
C ASN A 195 1.40 -15.18 13.00
N GLY A 196 0.37 -14.49 13.51
CA GLY A 196 0.50 -13.30 14.34
C GLY A 196 -0.13 -12.06 13.70
N ASP A 197 -0.70 -11.20 14.55
CA ASP A 197 -1.43 -10.00 14.13
C ASP A 197 -0.45 -8.85 13.84
N SER A 198 0.27 -8.39 14.87
CA SER A 198 1.16 -7.22 14.78
C SER A 198 2.64 -7.57 14.56
N LEU A 199 3.01 -8.83 14.74
CA LEU A 199 4.32 -9.38 14.37
C LEU A 199 4.04 -10.79 13.88
N THR A 200 4.23 -10.99 12.58
CA THR A 200 3.98 -12.24 11.90
C THR A 200 5.26 -13.06 11.89
N THR A 201 5.18 -14.31 12.31
CA THR A 201 6.22 -15.32 12.07
C THR A 201 5.96 -16.01 10.74
N ILE A 202 7.03 -16.37 10.02
CA ILE A 202 6.94 -17.19 8.80
C ILE A 202 7.63 -18.51 9.09
N GLU A 203 6.88 -19.61 9.01
CA GLU A 203 7.35 -20.97 9.27
C GLU A 203 7.28 -21.77 7.98
N TYR A 204 8.36 -22.46 7.60
CA TYR A 204 8.33 -23.36 6.46
C TYR A 204 7.66 -24.67 6.86
N LEU A 205 6.47 -24.95 6.30
CA LEU A 205 5.59 -26.01 6.79
C LEU A 205 6.22 -27.42 6.70
N THR A 206 7.12 -27.65 5.74
CA THR A 206 7.76 -28.95 5.54
C THR A 206 8.69 -29.32 6.69
N THR A 207 9.45 -28.36 7.24
CA THR A 207 10.43 -28.61 8.30
C THR A 207 9.99 -28.11 9.67
N GLY A 208 9.01 -27.21 9.72
CA GLY A 208 8.60 -26.51 10.95
C GLY A 208 9.60 -25.46 11.42
N GLU A 209 10.58 -25.11 10.57
CA GLU A 209 11.59 -24.10 10.89
C GLU A 209 11.10 -22.71 10.51
N PHE A 210 11.33 -21.76 11.40
CA PHE A 210 11.09 -20.35 11.18
C PHE A 210 12.11 -19.76 10.21
N VAL A 211 11.61 -18.85 9.38
CA VAL A 211 12.38 -18.12 8.38
C VAL A 211 13.11 -16.97 9.06
N THR A 212 14.43 -17.03 9.05
CA THR A 212 15.35 -16.05 9.61
C THR A 212 15.72 -14.99 8.58
N ALA A 213 15.50 -13.72 8.94
CA ALA A 213 15.98 -12.55 8.21
C ALA A 213 17.26 -12.01 8.85
N ASN A 214 18.41 -12.28 8.23
CA ASN A 214 19.71 -11.87 8.74
C ASN A 214 19.84 -10.34 8.78
N MET A 215 20.44 -9.81 9.85
CA MET A 215 20.59 -8.36 10.07
C MET A 215 21.28 -7.60 8.91
N PRO A 216 22.33 -8.12 8.25
CA PRO A 216 22.97 -7.41 7.14
C PRO A 216 22.11 -7.27 5.88
N GLY A 217 21.05 -8.06 5.72
CA GLY A 217 20.13 -7.96 4.57
C GLY A 217 20.70 -8.35 3.21
N ASN A 218 21.94 -8.83 3.13
CA ASN A 218 22.65 -9.09 1.86
C ASN A 218 22.76 -10.58 1.50
N GLN A 219 22.05 -11.45 2.23
CA GLN A 219 21.95 -12.88 1.99
C GLN A 219 20.47 -13.27 1.94
N PRO A 220 20.12 -14.35 1.22
CA PRO A 220 18.77 -14.87 1.23
C PRO A 220 18.30 -15.17 2.65
N LEU A 221 17.01 -14.94 2.91
CA LEU A 221 16.32 -15.43 4.09
C LEU A 221 16.41 -16.95 4.12
N THR A 222 16.56 -17.52 5.32
CA THR A 222 16.77 -18.95 5.51
C THR A 222 15.77 -19.56 6.48
N ALA A 223 15.13 -20.67 6.13
CA ALA A 223 14.36 -21.48 7.07
C ALA A 223 15.31 -22.40 7.85
N THR A 224 15.70 -21.99 9.06
CA THR A 224 16.69 -22.72 9.88
C THR A 224 16.44 -22.67 11.37
N SER A 225 15.55 -21.80 11.84
CA SER A 225 15.37 -21.58 13.27
C SER A 225 14.26 -22.45 13.84
N ALA A 226 14.53 -23.17 14.93
CA ALA A 226 13.51 -23.95 15.64
C ALA A 226 12.57 -23.09 16.51
N THR A 227 12.93 -21.83 16.76
CA THR A 227 12.17 -20.91 17.63
C THR A 227 12.16 -19.51 17.03
N ALA A 228 10.99 -18.87 17.02
CA ALA A 228 10.90 -17.48 16.58
C ALA A 228 11.44 -16.51 17.64
N SER A 229 12.25 -15.55 17.20
CA SER A 229 12.65 -14.36 17.94
C SER A 229 12.67 -13.17 16.99
N ALA A 230 13.31 -12.06 17.36
CA ALA A 230 13.33 -10.82 16.58
C ALA A 230 13.77 -10.97 15.11
N TRP A 231 14.52 -12.03 14.77
CA TRP A 231 14.96 -12.29 13.39
C TRP A 231 13.98 -13.11 12.56
N GLU A 232 13.00 -13.72 13.20
CA GLU A 232 11.94 -14.52 12.59
C GLU A 232 10.59 -13.80 12.61
N GLU A 233 10.58 -12.54 13.05
CA GLU A 233 9.41 -11.67 13.12
C GLU A 233 9.38 -10.68 11.95
N TYR A 234 8.18 -10.47 11.42
CA TYR A 234 7.92 -9.64 10.26
C TYR A 234 6.69 -8.76 10.48
N SER A 235 6.69 -7.57 9.89
CA SER A 235 5.45 -6.83 9.64
C SER A 235 5.02 -7.12 8.21
N VAL A 236 3.78 -7.57 8.03
CA VAL A 236 3.22 -7.89 6.71
C VAL A 236 2.18 -6.84 6.38
N PHE A 237 2.35 -6.13 5.29
CA PHE A 237 1.53 -4.99 4.90
C PHE A 237 0.61 -5.40 3.76
N PHE A 238 -0.70 -5.14 3.87
CA PHE A 238 -1.63 -5.30 2.76
C PHE A 238 -1.72 -4.00 1.96
N LEU A 239 -1.48 -4.09 0.65
CA LEU A 239 -1.34 -2.94 -0.24
C LEU A 239 -2.65 -2.65 -0.97
N ALA A 240 -2.82 -1.39 -1.41
CA ALA A 240 -3.96 -0.99 -2.24
C ALA A 240 -4.11 -1.85 -3.51
N SER A 241 -3.01 -2.37 -4.08
CA SER A 241 -3.06 -3.30 -5.22
C SER A 241 -3.67 -4.68 -4.93
N GLY A 242 -4.13 -4.95 -3.70
CA GLY A 242 -4.60 -6.27 -3.27
C GLY A 242 -3.47 -7.27 -2.99
N ARG A 243 -2.23 -6.77 -2.88
CA ARG A 243 -1.01 -7.57 -2.71
C ARG A 243 -0.37 -7.29 -1.36
N TYR A 244 0.82 -7.83 -1.11
CA TYR A 244 1.50 -7.69 0.17
C TYR A 244 2.95 -7.21 0.03
N ALA A 245 3.37 -6.35 0.93
CA ALA A 245 4.79 -6.11 1.22
C ALA A 245 5.14 -6.72 2.57
N ILE A 246 6.38 -7.16 2.74
CA ILE A 246 6.83 -7.78 4.00
C ILE A 246 8.08 -7.06 4.46
N LYS A 247 8.16 -6.73 5.75
CA LYS A 247 9.29 -6.05 6.37
C LYS A 247 9.86 -6.90 7.48
N ALA A 248 11.17 -7.11 7.48
CA ALA A 248 11.85 -7.85 8.53
C ALA A 248 11.99 -6.99 9.79
N ASN A 249 11.65 -7.54 10.95
CA ASN A 249 11.83 -6.87 12.23
C ASN A 249 13.33 -6.73 12.59
N SER A 250 14.18 -7.66 12.13
CA SER A 250 15.61 -7.71 12.45
C SER A 250 16.39 -6.44 12.08
N ASN A 251 16.06 -5.81 10.95
CA ASN A 251 16.75 -4.61 10.47
C ASN A 251 15.81 -3.51 9.96
N GLY A 252 14.49 -3.72 10.04
CA GLY A 252 13.50 -2.74 9.62
C GLY A 252 13.49 -2.48 8.11
N LEU A 253 13.99 -3.40 7.28
CA LEU A 253 13.99 -3.30 5.83
C LEU A 253 12.94 -4.21 5.20
N TYR A 254 12.45 -3.83 4.03
CA TYR A 254 11.49 -4.60 3.24
C TYR A 254 12.18 -5.77 2.52
N LEU A 255 11.42 -6.85 2.35
CA LEU A 255 11.84 -8.00 1.58
C LEU A 255 11.87 -7.65 0.09
N GLN A 256 12.88 -8.14 -0.59
CA GLN A 256 13.07 -7.97 -2.03
C GLN A 256 13.54 -9.29 -2.63
N THR A 257 12.95 -9.66 -3.76
CA THR A 257 13.38 -10.78 -4.58
C THR A 257 14.56 -10.35 -5.44
N THR A 258 15.64 -11.11 -5.35
CA THR A 258 16.87 -10.92 -6.14
C THR A 258 17.21 -12.21 -6.89
N SER A 259 18.26 -12.18 -7.72
CA SER A 259 18.77 -13.39 -8.37
C SER A 259 19.31 -14.44 -7.39
N ALA A 260 19.61 -14.06 -6.14
CA ALA A 260 20.07 -14.99 -5.10
C ALA A 260 18.92 -15.60 -4.28
N GLY A 261 17.71 -15.05 -4.38
CA GLY A 261 16.57 -15.37 -3.52
C GLY A 261 15.98 -14.12 -2.87
N ILE A 262 15.14 -14.33 -1.85
CA ILE A 262 14.50 -13.24 -1.10
C ILE A 262 15.46 -12.71 -0.04
N VAL A 263 15.73 -11.41 -0.03
CA VAL A 263 16.61 -10.72 0.93
C VAL A 263 15.86 -9.58 1.64
N ASN A 264 16.31 -9.14 2.81
CA ASN A 264 15.75 -8.01 3.55
C ASN A 264 16.62 -6.74 3.43
N SER A 265 16.69 -6.15 2.24
CA SER A 265 17.55 -4.99 1.93
C SER A 265 16.83 -3.75 1.39
N ALA A 266 15.53 -3.82 1.12
CA ALA A 266 14.83 -2.69 0.52
C ALA A 266 14.48 -1.62 1.56
N PHE A 267 14.84 -0.36 1.28
CA PHE A 267 14.66 0.76 2.20
C PHE A 267 13.22 1.28 2.28
N SER A 268 12.38 0.91 1.31
CA SER A 268 10.99 1.31 1.23
C SER A 268 10.14 0.22 0.62
N GLN A 269 8.84 0.29 0.85
CA GLN A 269 7.86 -0.57 0.21
C GLN A 269 7.94 -0.49 -1.33
N ALA A 270 8.14 0.71 -1.88
CA ALA A 270 8.27 0.95 -3.33
C ALA A 270 9.53 0.34 -3.96
N SER A 271 10.60 0.15 -3.18
CA SER A 271 11.84 -0.53 -3.63
C SER A 271 11.87 -2.01 -3.28
N GLY A 272 10.93 -2.49 -2.45
CA GLY A 272 10.75 -3.87 -2.08
C GLY A 272 9.98 -4.68 -3.12
N SER A 273 10.04 -6.00 -3.00
CA SER A 273 9.17 -6.87 -3.78
C SER A 273 7.77 -6.89 -3.20
N VAL A 274 6.81 -7.09 -4.10
CA VAL A 274 5.40 -7.27 -3.79
C VAL A 274 5.05 -8.74 -3.98
N TYR A 275 4.23 -9.28 -3.09
CA TYR A 275 3.88 -10.70 -3.04
C TYR A 275 2.37 -10.91 -3.07
N ASN A 276 1.90 -11.99 -3.70
CA ASN A 276 0.56 -12.51 -3.42
C ASN A 276 0.66 -13.57 -2.33
N LEU A 277 -0.17 -13.47 -1.29
CA LEU A 277 -0.28 -14.48 -0.24
C LEU A 277 -1.55 -15.28 -0.49
N VAL A 278 -1.37 -16.49 -1.01
CA VAL A 278 -2.48 -17.34 -1.47
C VAL A 278 -2.79 -18.39 -0.42
N ASN A 279 -4.01 -18.40 0.11
CA ASN A 279 -4.44 -19.38 1.11
C ASN A 279 -4.29 -20.84 0.60
N ALA A 280 -3.55 -21.66 1.34
CA ALA A 280 -3.30 -23.07 1.07
C ALA A 280 -4.37 -24.02 1.61
N ASN A 281 -5.26 -23.52 2.47
CA ASN A 281 -6.33 -24.28 3.11
C ASN A 281 -7.68 -23.51 3.08
N PRO A 282 -8.36 -23.42 1.93
CA PRO A 282 -9.58 -22.60 1.77
C PRO A 282 -10.81 -23.10 2.56
N GLY A 283 -10.72 -24.24 3.27
CA GLY A 283 -11.86 -24.92 3.90
C GLY A 283 -11.99 -24.81 5.43
N ARG A 284 -11.10 -24.09 6.12
CA ARG A 284 -11.19 -23.88 7.58
C ARG A 284 -11.19 -22.39 7.89
N ARG A 285 -12.40 -21.83 8.02
CA ARG A 285 -12.65 -20.56 8.71
C ARG A 285 -12.96 -20.85 10.17
#